data_AF-A0A4U6KQQ0-F1
#
_entry.id   AF-A0A4U6KQQ0-F1
#
_cell.length_a   1.000
_cell.length_b   1.000
_cell.length_c   1.000
_cell.angle_alpha   90.00
_cell.angle_beta   90.00
_cell.angle_gamma   90.00
#
_symmetry.space_group_name_H-M   'P 1'
#
loop_
_entity.id
_entity.type
_entity.pdbx_description
1 polymer ?
#
loop_
_entity_poly.entity_id
_entity_poly.type
_entity_poly.pdbx_seq_one_letter_code
_entity_poly.pdbx_strand_id
1 'polypeptide(L)' 'EWMDNFHPMRFGERLWICPSWRDVPDENAVNVMLDPGLAFGTGTHPTTSLCLQWLDGLDLNGKTVIDFGCG' A
#
# COMPACT_ATOMS: atom_id res chain seq x y z
N GLU A 1 19.18 10.87 3.64
CA GLU A 1 18.31 11.73 4.49
C GLU A 1 16.82 11.69 4.15
N TRP A 2 16.37 11.89 2.89
CA TRP A 2 14.93 11.75 2.57
C TRP A 2 14.47 10.29 2.39
N MET A 3 15.25 9.46 1.68
CA MET A 3 14.91 8.04 1.44
C MET A 3 14.89 7.19 2.72
N ASP A 4 15.65 7.61 3.74
CA ASP A 4 15.74 6.89 5.02
C ASP A 4 14.45 6.95 5.83
N ASN A 5 13.62 7.98 5.60
CA ASN A 5 12.36 8.17 6.33
C ASN A 5 11.24 7.24 5.82
N PHE A 6 11.42 6.60 4.67
CA PHE A 6 10.42 5.70 4.11
C PHE A 6 10.74 4.25 4.47
N HIS A 7 9.77 3.65 5.14
CA HIS A 7 9.79 2.28 5.61
C HIS A 7 8.55 1.58 5.06
N PRO A 8 8.61 0.25 4.86
CA PRO A 8 7.42 -0.53 4.58
C PRO A 8 6.30 -0.21 5.57
N MET A 9 5.09 0.03 5.06
CA MET A 9 3.91 0.36 5.86
C MET A 9 2.86 -0.73 5.66
N ARG A 10 2.34 -1.27 6.77
CA ARG A 10 1.26 -2.25 6.75
C ARG A 10 -0.11 -1.56 6.81
N PHE A 11 -1.04 -2.03 6.00
CA PHE A 11 -2.44 -1.62 6.01
C PHE A 11 -3.31 -2.87 6.15
N GLY A 12 -4.05 -2.96 7.26
CA GLY A 12 -4.79 -4.18 7.61
C GLY A 12 -3.86 -5.27 8.11
N GLU A 13 -4.14 -6.51 7.70
CA GLU A 13 -3.44 -7.71 8.15
C GLU A 13 -2.39 -8.17 7.13
N ARG A 14 -2.71 -8.15 5.84
CA ARG A 14 -1.87 -8.77 4.79
C ARG A 14 -1.29 -7.81 3.76
N LEU A 15 -1.69 -6.55 3.71
CA LEU A 15 -1.25 -5.60 2.70
C LEU A 15 -0.09 -4.71 3.18
N TRP A 16 0.98 -4.65 2.39
CA TRP A 16 2.13 -3.78 2.62
C TRP A 16 2.39 -2.88 1.42
N ILE A 17 2.67 -1.60 1.68
CA ILE A 17 3.27 -0.69 0.70
C ILE A 17 4.76 -0.58 1.00
N CYS A 18 5.61 -0.94 0.05
CA CYS A 18 7.06 -1.04 0.23
C CYS A 18 7.81 -0.16 -0.78
N PRO A 19 8.74 0.70 -0.33
CA PRO A 19 9.69 1.36 -1.23
C PRO A 19 10.61 0.34 -1.91
N SER A 20 10.96 0.55 -3.17
CA SER A 20 11.76 -0.39 -3.99
C SER A 20 13.16 -0.67 -3.44
N TRP A 21 13.68 0.20 -2.59
CA TRP A 21 15.02 0.10 -1.97
C TRP A 21 15.03 -0.50 -0.56
N ARG A 22 13.90 -1.03 -0.08
CA ARG A 22 13.77 -1.68 1.23
C ARG A 22 13.31 -3.12 1.06
N ASP A 23 13.75 -3.99 1.96
CA ASP A 23 13.26 -5.37 2.01
C ASP A 23 11.78 -5.40 2.43
N VAL A 24 11.04 -6.38 1.91
CA VAL A 24 9.66 -6.64 2.31
C VAL A 24 9.64 -7.36 3.67
N PRO A 25 8.81 -6.93 4.64
CA PRO A 25 8.80 -7.56 5.96
C PRO A 25 8.22 -8.98 6.01
N ASP A 26 7.31 -9.30 5.09
CA ASP A 26 6.70 -10.64 4.94
C ASP A 26 6.56 -10.97 3.45
N GLU A 27 7.34 -11.92 2.98
CA GLU A 27 7.35 -12.36 1.58
C GLU A 27 6.03 -13.04 1.16
N ASN A 28 5.25 -13.55 2.11
CA ASN A 28 3.98 -14.23 1.84
C ASN A 28 2.77 -13.28 1.87
N ALA A 29 2.99 -12.02 2.27
CA ALA A 29 1.98 -10.98 2.29
C ALA A 29 1.73 -10.39 0.89
N VAL A 30 0.68 -9.56 0.78
CA VAL A 30 0.43 -8.77 -0.43
C VAL A 30 1.35 -7.54 -0.39
N ASN A 31 2.48 -7.62 -1.08
CA ASN A 31 3.45 -6.54 -1.16
C ASN A 31 3.24 -5.70 -2.44
N VAL A 32 2.89 -4.43 -2.27
CA VAL A 32 2.80 -3.44 -3.35
C VAL A 32 4.04 -2.57 -3.32
N MET A 33 4.85 -2.64 -4.37
CA MET A 33 6.04 -1.81 -4.52
C MET A 33 5.63 -0.43 -5.02
N LEU A 34 5.89 0.61 -4.23
CA LEU A 34 5.56 1.98 -4.60
C LEU A 34 6.56 2.97 -3.99
N ASP A 35 7.23 3.70 -4.86
CA ASP A 35 8.22 4.68 -4.44
C ASP A 35 7.55 6.02 -4.09
N PRO A 36 7.86 6.59 -2.91
CA PRO A 36 7.43 7.93 -2.53
C PRO A 36 7.75 8.98 -3.59
N GLY A 37 6.85 9.95 -3.77
CA GLY A 37 7.05 11.10 -4.66
C GLY A 37 6.73 10.86 -6.14
N LEU A 38 6.51 9.61 -6.58
CA LEU A 38 6.07 9.34 -7.96
C LEU A 38 4.58 9.58 -8.19
N ALA A 39 3.75 9.36 -7.16
CA ALA A 39 2.30 9.58 -7.21
C ALA A 39 1.74 9.80 -5.79
N PHE A 40 0.55 10.40 -5.71
CA PHE A 40 -0.26 10.35 -4.49
C PHE A 40 -0.72 8.89 -4.26
N GLY A 41 -1.12 8.55 -3.03
CA GLY A 41 -1.62 7.20 -2.73
C GLY A 41 -0.59 6.23 -2.15
N THR A 42 0.52 6.72 -1.60
CA THR A 42 1.50 5.88 -0.86
C THR A 42 1.01 5.39 0.51
N GLY A 43 -0.18 5.80 0.94
CA GLY A 43 -0.75 5.41 2.23
C GLY A 43 -0.31 6.28 3.40
N THR A 44 0.59 7.24 3.19
CA THR A 44 1.02 8.21 4.22
C THR A 44 -0.08 9.19 4.60
N HIS A 45 -1.00 9.50 3.69
CA HIS A 45 -2.19 10.30 3.99
C HIS A 45 -3.31 9.41 4.58
N PRO A 46 -4.06 9.88 5.62
CA PRO A 46 -5.07 9.07 6.29
C PRO A 46 -6.14 8.49 5.36
N THR A 47 -6.55 9.22 4.31
CA THR A 47 -7.59 8.75 3.38
C THR A 47 -7.16 7.48 2.64
N THR A 48 -5.94 7.45 2.10
CA THR A 48 -5.40 6.26 1.46
C THR A 48 -5.22 5.13 2.47
N SER A 49 -4.71 5.44 3.68
CA SER A 49 -4.56 4.44 4.75
C SER A 49 -5.87 3.74 5.09
N LEU A 50 -6.96 4.50 5.25
CA LEU A 50 -8.28 3.97 5.53
C LEU A 50 -8.84 3.12 4.38
N CYS A 51 -8.68 3.58 3.13
CA CYS A 51 -9.11 2.80 1.96
C CYS A 51 -8.37 1.47 1.85
N LEU A 52 -7.04 1.48 2.02
CA LEU A 52 -6.22 0.26 1.95
C LEU A 52 -6.56 -0.72 3.08
N GLN A 53 -6.73 -0.23 4.31
CA GLN A 53 -7.16 -1.06 5.44
C GLN A 53 -8.54 -1.69 5.20
N TRP A 54 -9.47 -0.92 4.62
CA TRP A 54 -10.80 -1.43 4.30
C TRP A 54 -10.75 -2.48 3.19
N LEU A 55 -10.00 -2.24 2.12
CA LEU A 55 -9.83 -3.18 1.00
C LEU A 55 -9.21 -4.51 1.45
N ASP A 56 -8.23 -4.47 2.35
CA ASP A 56 -7.56 -5.67 2.88
C ASP A 56 -8.54 -6.66 3.53
N GLY A 57 -9.62 -6.16 4.13
CA GLY A 57 -10.65 -6.96 4.79
C GLY A 57 -11.77 -7.48 3.88
N LEU A 58 -11.76 -7.15 2.58
CA LEU A 58 -12.82 -7.56 1.65
C LEU A 58 -12.43 -8.82 0.87
N ASP A 59 -13.37 -9.77 0.74
CA ASP A 59 -13.26 -10.81 -0.28
C ASP A 59 -13.67 -10.22 -1.63
N LEU A 60 -12.68 -10.00 -2.50
CA LEU A 60 -12.86 -9.46 -3.85
C LEU A 60 -12.74 -10.52 -4.95
N ASN A 61 -12.67 -11.81 -4.61
CA ASN A 61 -12.51 -12.86 -5.59
C ASN A 61 -13.67 -12.88 -6.60
N GLY A 62 -13.34 -12.87 -7.89
CA GLY A 62 -14.32 -12.86 -8.98
C GLY A 62 -15.16 -11.57 -9.08
N LYS A 63 -14.79 -10.48 -8.39
CA LYS A 63 -15.51 -9.20 -8.46
C LYS A 63 -14.84 -8.24 -9.45
N THR A 64 -15.65 -7.37 -10.04
CA THR A 64 -15.18 -6.22 -10.81
C THR A 64 -15.07 -5.01 -9.89
N VAL A 65 -13.91 -4.34 -9.89
CA VAL A 65 -13.63 -3.18 -9.05
C VAL A 65 -13.29 -1.99 -9.95
N ILE A 66 -13.72 -0.80 -9.54
CA ILE A 66 -13.33 0.48 -10.13
C ILE A 66 -12.61 1.32 -9.07
N ASP A 67 -11.42 1.81 -9.40
CA ASP A 67 -10.71 2.81 -8.62
C ASP A 67 -10.85 4.16 -9.33
N PHE A 68 -11.68 5.04 -8.77
CA PHE A 68 -11.98 6.34 -9.34
C PHE A 68 -11.10 7.41 -8.69
N GLY A 69 -10.04 7.81 -9.39
CA GLY A 69 -9.01 8.72 -8.87
C GLY A 69 -7.77 7.97 -8.35
N CYS A 70 -7.21 7.08 -9.18
CA CYS A 70 -6.17 6.12 -8.82
C CYS A 70 -4.73 6.68 -8.68
N GLY A 71 -4.57 8.01 -8.70
CA GLY A 71 -3.26 8.67 -8.64
C GLY A 71 -3.33 10.16 -8.86
#